data_AF-A0A238W6U7-F1
#
_entry.id   AF-A0A238W6U7-F1
#
_cell.length_a   1.000
_cell.length_b   1.000
_cell.length_c   1.000
_cell.angle_alpha   90.00
_cell.angle_beta   90.00
_cell.angle_gamma   90.00
#
_symmetry.space_group_name_H-M   'P 1'
#
loop_
_entity.id
_entity.type
_entity.pdbx_description
1 polymer ?
#
loop_
_entity_poly.entity_id
_entity_poly.type
_entity_poly.pdbx_seq_one_letter_code
_entity_poly.pdbx_strand_id
1 'polypeptide(L)'
;MCRYSMSSYKPHYACFTCRKTFKRRLLRDILDGYTNDVEETPASCPECNGHMADMGLDFKSPKKKDIKAWDHMATLYSVDITFHSCGCSGPGYIPNDTEQLKEHFENIKKTYLEHQYFWARRKEDPETQSQIAKDQRQHWIFLGKIPQELKKGTKNKPKYDATEALIYWGKKVAEIERKINTLT
;
A
#
# COMPACT_ATOMS: atom_id res chain seq x y z
N MET A 1 -15.55 -17.84 1.14
CA MET A 1 -16.50 -16.74 0.82
C MET A 1 -15.94 -15.44 1.39
N CYS A 2 -15.95 -14.35 0.63
CA CYS A 2 -15.47 -13.05 1.11
C CYS A 2 -16.40 -12.53 2.22
N ARG A 3 -15.86 -12.31 3.42
CA ARG A 3 -16.64 -11.85 4.59
C ARG A 3 -17.38 -10.54 4.31
N TYR A 4 -16.82 -9.70 3.45
CA TYR A 4 -17.31 -8.36 3.15
C TYR A 4 -18.21 -8.27 1.91
N SER A 5 -18.40 -9.37 1.16
CA SER A 5 -19.30 -9.36 -0.02
C SER A 5 -20.78 -9.52 0.32
N MET A 6 -21.11 -9.99 1.52
CA MET A 6 -22.48 -10.28 1.95
C MET A 6 -23.01 -9.30 3.01
N SER A 7 -22.20 -8.35 3.47
CA SER A 7 -22.61 -7.35 4.47
C SER A 7 -21.76 -6.09 4.33
N SER A 8 -22.38 -4.91 4.45
CA SER A 8 -21.67 -3.62 4.51
C SER A 8 -20.88 -3.52 5.82
N TYR A 9 -19.61 -3.91 5.75
CA TYR A 9 -18.71 -3.79 6.89
C TYR A 9 -18.13 -2.38 6.95
N LYS A 10 -18.13 -1.80 8.15
CA LYS A 10 -17.71 -0.40 8.34
C LYS A 10 -16.23 -0.34 8.67
N PRO A 11 -15.47 0.61 8.08
CA PRO A 11 -14.10 0.85 8.46
C PRO A 11 -14.02 1.25 9.94
N HIS A 12 -12.94 0.83 10.58
CA HIS A 12 -12.63 1.20 11.95
C HIS A 12 -11.70 2.40 11.92
N TYR A 13 -12.10 3.43 12.64
CA TYR A 13 -11.30 4.63 12.84
C TYR A 13 -10.67 4.62 14.23
N ALA A 14 -9.42 5.05 14.34
CA ALA A 14 -8.67 5.06 15.59
C ALA A 14 -8.25 6.48 15.97
N CYS A 15 -8.53 6.89 17.20
CA CYS A 15 -7.92 8.07 17.81
C CYS A 15 -6.77 7.59 18.70
N PHE A 16 -5.53 7.87 18.30
CA PHE A 16 -4.34 7.45 19.05
C PHE A 16 -4.18 8.22 20.38
N THR A 17 -4.59 9.49 20.43
CA THR A 17 -4.56 10.30 21.67
C THR A 17 -5.53 9.76 22.73
N CYS A 18 -6.78 9.52 22.36
CA CYS A 18 -7.80 8.99 23.29
C CYS A 18 -7.71 7.47 23.48
N ARG A 19 -6.97 6.77 22.61
CA ARG A 19 -6.87 5.30 22.54
C ARG A 19 -8.25 4.64 22.42
N LYS A 20 -9.02 5.16 21.47
CA LYS A 20 -10.39 4.73 21.19
C LYS A 20 -10.58 4.42 19.71
N THR A 21 -11.45 3.46 19.45
CA THR A 21 -11.85 3.08 18.10
C THR A 21 -13.33 3.33 17.92
N PHE A 22 -13.71 3.83 16.76
CA PHE A 22 -15.10 4.07 16.40
C PHE A 22 -15.38 3.51 15.01
N LYS A 23 -16.59 2.97 14.83
CA LYS A 23 -17.10 2.58 13.51
C LYS A 23 -18.01 3.68 13.01
N ARG A 24 -17.60 4.33 11.93
CA ARG A 24 -18.37 5.41 11.32
C ARG A 24 -19.31 4.86 10.25
N ARG A 25 -20.51 5.45 10.15
CA ARG A 25 -21.37 5.31 8.96
C ARG A 25 -20.82 6.22 7.86
N LEU A 26 -20.58 5.67 6.69
CA LEU A 26 -20.16 6.45 5.53
C LEU A 26 -21.37 7.25 5.01
N LEU A 27 -21.17 8.43 4.44
CA LEU A 27 -22.22 9.22 3.78
C LEU A 27 -22.92 8.40 2.70
N ARG A 28 -22.19 7.53 2.00
CA ARG A 28 -22.76 6.54 1.08
C ARG A 28 -23.82 5.65 1.74
N ASP A 29 -23.59 5.21 2.99
CA ASP A 29 -24.54 4.37 3.74
C ASP A 29 -25.80 5.15 4.13
N ILE A 30 -25.70 6.49 4.22
CA ILE A 30 -26.81 7.38 4.57
C ILE A 30 -27.66 7.71 3.34
N LEU A 31 -27.03 7.81 2.17
CA LEU A 31 -27.65 8.18 0.89
C LEU A 31 -28.12 6.96 0.08
N ASP A 32 -28.31 5.80 0.72
CA ASP A 32 -28.76 4.53 0.12
C ASP A 32 -27.98 4.13 -1.16
N GLY A 33 -26.69 4.47 -1.24
CA GLY A 33 -25.82 4.07 -2.35
C GLY A 33 -26.13 4.73 -3.70
N TYR A 34 -26.97 5.77 -3.75
CA TYR A 34 -27.32 6.47 -5.00
C TYR A 34 -26.14 7.22 -5.64
N THR A 35 -25.09 7.52 -4.88
CA THR A 35 -23.94 8.29 -5.36
C THR A 35 -22.64 7.69 -4.81
N ASN A 36 -21.72 7.37 -5.72
CA ASN A 36 -20.39 6.89 -5.34
C ASN A 36 -19.40 8.02 -5.07
N ASP A 37 -19.74 9.24 -5.53
CA ASP A 37 -18.85 10.40 -5.62
C ASP A 37 -19.04 11.39 -4.47
N VAL A 38 -19.47 10.91 -3.30
CA VAL A 38 -19.66 11.75 -2.12
C VAL A 38 -18.35 11.87 -1.36
N GLU A 39 -17.86 13.09 -1.23
CA GLU A 39 -16.66 13.38 -0.45
C GLU A 39 -16.95 13.16 1.04
N GLU A 40 -16.26 12.18 1.64
CA GLU A 40 -16.37 11.92 3.07
C GLU A 40 -15.65 13.01 3.87
N THR A 41 -16.36 13.59 4.83
CA THR A 41 -15.71 14.51 5.79
C THR A 41 -14.64 13.76 6.60
N PRO A 42 -13.52 14.40 6.97
CA PRO A 42 -12.53 13.77 7.86
C PRO A 42 -13.16 13.28 9.17
N ALA A 43 -12.79 12.09 9.62
CA ALA A 43 -13.32 11.52 10.85
C ALA A 43 -12.73 12.25 12.07
N SER A 44 -13.61 12.76 12.94
CA SER A 44 -13.24 13.46 14.17
C SER A 44 -13.58 12.63 15.39
N CYS A 45 -12.72 12.67 16.41
CA CYS A 45 -12.89 11.92 17.64
C CYS A 45 -14.04 12.50 18.47
N PRO A 46 -15.03 11.70 18.91
CA PRO A 46 -16.14 12.21 19.71
C PRO A 46 -15.73 12.64 21.12
N GLU A 47 -14.51 12.35 21.58
CA GLU A 47 -14.03 12.78 22.89
C GLU A 47 -13.17 14.04 22.86
N CYS A 48 -12.18 14.10 21.97
CA CYS A 48 -11.22 15.20 21.92
C CYS A 48 -11.36 16.09 20.68
N ASN A 49 -12.29 15.75 19.78
CA ASN A 49 -12.46 16.41 18.48
C ASN A 49 -11.21 16.39 17.57
N GLY A 50 -10.20 15.57 17.89
CA GLY A 50 -9.00 15.40 17.08
C GLY A 50 -9.20 14.44 15.90
N HIS A 51 -8.21 14.36 15.01
CA HIS A 51 -8.21 13.46 13.86
C HIS A 51 -8.36 11.99 14.29
N MET A 52 -9.19 11.23 13.55
CA MET A 52 -9.22 9.78 13.64
C MET A 52 -8.65 9.15 12.37
N ALA A 53 -7.63 8.33 12.55
CA ALA A 53 -7.02 7.55 11.51
C ALA A 53 -7.98 6.48 10.97
N ASP A 54 -8.21 6.43 9.66
CA ASP A 54 -8.86 5.28 9.05
C ASP A 54 -7.89 4.09 9.08
N MET A 55 -8.21 3.07 9.86
CA MET A 55 -7.39 1.88 10.00
C MET A 55 -7.91 0.71 9.17
N GLY A 56 -9.03 0.87 8.46
CA GLY A 56 -9.62 -0.16 7.61
C GLY A 56 -10.53 -1.16 8.30
N LEU A 57 -10.86 -2.24 7.58
CA LEU A 57 -11.93 -3.19 7.94
C LEU A 57 -11.45 -4.26 8.94
N ASP A 58 -10.21 -4.72 8.80
CA ASP A 58 -9.63 -5.78 9.63
C ASP A 58 -8.92 -5.28 10.88
N PHE A 59 -8.97 -3.97 11.14
CA PHE A 59 -8.31 -3.39 12.30
C PHE A 59 -8.91 -3.92 13.61
N LYS A 60 -8.03 -4.49 14.44
CA LYS A 60 -8.37 -4.90 15.80
C LYS A 60 -7.70 -3.95 16.77
N SER A 61 -8.51 -3.11 17.41
CA SER A 61 -8.02 -2.14 18.39
C SER A 61 -7.34 -2.80 19.59
N PRO A 62 -6.17 -2.31 20.04
CA PRO A 62 -5.57 -2.75 21.29
C PRO A 62 -6.45 -2.44 22.50
N LYS A 63 -6.15 -3.06 23.65
CA LYS A 63 -6.80 -2.69 24.92
C LYS A 63 -6.46 -1.23 25.25
N LYS A 64 -7.42 -0.44 25.75
CA LYS A 64 -7.21 1.01 26.04
C LYS A 64 -5.99 1.31 26.92
N LYS A 65 -5.69 0.43 27.88
CA LYS A 65 -4.55 0.57 28.82
C LYS A 65 -3.21 0.16 28.23
N ASP A 66 -3.18 -0.48 27.06
CA ASP A 66 -1.97 -0.97 26.42
C ASP A 66 -1.32 0.14 25.59
N ILE A 67 -0.58 1.01 26.27
CA ILE A 67 0.00 2.22 25.67
C ILE A 67 0.95 1.85 24.52
N LYS A 68 1.82 0.87 24.75
CA LYS A 68 2.81 0.41 23.76
C LYS A 68 2.15 -0.08 22.48
N ALA A 69 1.06 -0.85 22.59
CA ALA A 69 0.35 -1.31 21.40
C ALA A 69 -0.33 -0.16 20.65
N TRP A 70 -0.88 0.84 21.36
CA TRP A 70 -1.46 2.03 20.74
C TRP A 70 -0.41 2.90 20.03
N ASP A 71 0.76 3.09 20.65
CA ASP A 71 1.88 3.81 20.06
C ASP A 71 2.38 3.08 18.79
N HIS A 72 2.48 1.75 18.83
CA HIS A 72 2.84 0.96 17.66
C HIS A 72 1.83 1.13 16.51
N MET A 73 0.52 1.13 16.79
CA MET A 73 -0.49 1.39 15.76
C MET A 73 -0.38 2.79 15.17
N ALA A 74 -0.04 3.80 15.98
CA ALA A 74 0.19 5.16 15.51
C ALA A 74 1.42 5.23 14.58
N THR A 75 2.50 4.52 14.93
CA THR A 75 3.71 4.38 14.10
C THR A 75 3.41 3.67 12.78
N LEU A 76 2.62 2.60 12.78
CA LEU A 76 2.22 1.94 11.53
C LEU A 76 1.41 2.89 10.63
N TYR A 77 0.47 3.64 11.21
CA TYR A 77 -0.35 4.59 10.46
C TYR A 77 0.47 5.74 9.86
N SER A 78 1.51 6.24 10.56
CA SER A 78 2.35 7.34 10.06
C SER A 78 3.17 6.98 8.82
N VAL A 79 3.31 5.69 8.53
CA VAL A 79 3.98 5.15 7.33
C VAL A 79 3.01 4.45 6.36
N ASP A 80 1.72 4.78 6.46
CA ASP A 80 0.60 4.29 5.64
C ASP A 80 0.33 2.78 5.74
N ILE A 81 0.69 2.12 6.84
CA ILE A 81 0.31 0.73 7.08
C ILE A 81 -1.04 0.69 7.80
N THR A 82 -2.05 0.18 7.10
CA THR A 82 -3.46 0.08 7.53
C THR A 82 -4.06 -1.28 7.14
N PHE A 83 -5.29 -1.57 7.58
CA PHE A 83 -5.89 -2.90 7.56
C PHE A 83 -7.13 -2.99 6.64
N HIS A 84 -7.00 -2.52 5.38
CA HIS A 84 -8.09 -2.52 4.39
C HIS A 84 -8.23 -3.83 3.60
N SER A 85 -7.86 -4.98 4.20
CA SER A 85 -7.96 -6.24 3.46
C SER A 85 -9.41 -6.64 3.21
N CYS A 86 -9.64 -7.42 2.15
CA CYS A 86 -10.97 -7.94 1.83
C CYS A 86 -11.37 -9.16 2.69
N GLY A 87 -10.62 -9.47 3.76
CA GLY A 87 -10.89 -10.58 4.67
C GLY A 87 -10.56 -11.97 4.11
N CYS A 88 -10.26 -12.08 2.81
CA CYS A 88 -9.84 -13.33 2.16
C CYS A 88 -8.33 -13.58 2.30
N SER A 89 -7.52 -12.52 2.34
CA SER A 89 -6.05 -12.62 2.33
C SER A 89 -5.40 -12.03 3.58
N GLY A 90 -6.18 -11.35 4.43
CA GLY A 90 -5.67 -10.63 5.59
C GLY A 90 -4.82 -9.42 5.19
N PRO A 91 -4.36 -8.63 6.18
CA PRO A 91 -3.59 -7.40 5.96
C PRO A 91 -2.15 -7.62 5.45
N GLY A 92 -1.76 -8.87 5.16
CA GLY A 92 -0.38 -9.20 4.81
C GLY A 92 0.55 -9.24 6.02
N TYR A 93 1.85 -9.04 5.78
CA TYR A 93 2.85 -8.95 6.85
C TYR A 93 2.75 -7.61 7.58
N ILE A 94 2.59 -7.66 8.90
CA ILE A 94 2.57 -6.49 9.76
C ILE A 94 3.72 -6.61 10.76
N PRO A 95 4.71 -5.71 10.71
CA PRO A 95 5.81 -5.72 11.65
C PRO A 95 5.33 -5.54 13.09
N ASN A 96 5.95 -6.27 14.02
CA ASN A 96 5.53 -6.27 15.43
C ASN A 96 6.12 -5.11 16.25
N ASP A 97 7.18 -4.49 15.75
CA ASP A 97 7.89 -3.39 16.38
C ASP A 97 8.56 -2.51 15.32
N THR A 98 9.15 -1.40 15.76
CA THR A 98 9.80 -0.41 14.90
C THR A 98 11.04 -0.96 14.19
N GLU A 99 11.78 -1.89 14.80
CA GLU A 99 13.02 -2.42 14.21
C GLU A 99 12.70 -3.41 13.08
N GLN A 100 11.72 -4.30 13.28
CA GLN A 100 11.18 -5.15 12.22
C GLN A 100 10.56 -4.32 11.09
N LEU A 101 9.95 -3.17 11.43
CA LEU A 101 9.39 -2.26 10.43
C LEU A 101 10.47 -1.60 9.58
N LYS A 102 11.57 -1.15 10.19
CA LYS A 102 12.75 -0.63 9.47
C LYS A 102 13.35 -1.70 8.57
N GLU A 103 13.58 -2.90 9.10
CA GLU A 103 14.11 -4.03 8.33
C GLU A 103 13.22 -4.37 7.13
N HIS A 104 11.90 -4.38 7.34
CA HIS A 104 10.94 -4.60 6.26
C HIS A 104 11.05 -3.55 5.16
N PHE A 105 11.12 -2.27 5.52
CA PHE A 105 11.27 -1.18 4.55
C PHE A 105 12.63 -1.17 3.85
N GLU A 106 13.72 -1.53 4.52
CA GLU A 106 15.04 -1.68 3.89
C GLU A 106 15.05 -2.80 2.85
N ASN A 107 14.38 -3.92 3.13
CA ASN A 107 14.23 -5.00 2.16
C ASN A 107 13.39 -4.58 0.93
N ILE A 108 12.33 -3.80 1.15
CA ILE A 108 11.54 -3.20 0.05
C ILE A 108 12.41 -2.24 -0.76
N LYS A 109 13.16 -1.35 -0.09
CA LYS A 109 14.08 -0.41 -0.72
C LYS A 109 15.10 -1.12 -1.60
N LYS A 110 15.73 -2.18 -1.09
CA LYS A 110 16.67 -3.00 -1.86
C LYS A 110 16.03 -3.54 -3.14
N THR A 111 14.80 -4.06 -3.03
CA THR A 111 14.05 -4.57 -4.19
C THR A 111 13.80 -3.45 -5.20
N TYR A 112 13.36 -2.27 -4.76
CA TYR A 112 13.13 -1.12 -5.65
C TYR A 112 14.40 -0.63 -6.34
N LEU A 113 15.53 -0.63 -5.63
CA LEU A 113 16.84 -0.31 -6.21
C LEU A 113 17.24 -1.33 -7.28
N GLU A 114 17.05 -2.63 -7.05
CA GLU A 114 17.31 -3.67 -8.06
C GLU A 114 16.49 -3.44 -9.33
N HIS A 115 15.20 -3.08 -9.18
CA HIS A 115 14.37 -2.68 -10.32
C HIS A 115 14.91 -1.42 -11.02
N GLN A 116 15.27 -0.39 -10.25
CA GLN A 116 15.82 0.85 -10.80
C GLN A 116 17.10 0.59 -11.61
N TYR A 117 18.02 -0.24 -11.09
CA TYR A 117 19.25 -0.63 -11.78
C TYR A 117 18.98 -1.43 -13.06
N PHE A 118 18.01 -2.35 -13.03
CA PHE A 118 17.62 -3.11 -14.22
C PHE A 118 17.16 -2.15 -15.34
N TRP A 119 16.26 -1.23 -15.05
CA TRP A 119 15.72 -0.30 -16.04
C TRP A 119 16.75 0.73 -16.51
N ALA A 120 17.67 1.18 -15.65
CA ALA A 120 18.79 2.05 -16.03
C ALA A 120 19.74 1.42 -17.06
N ARG A 121 19.89 0.09 -17.03
CA ARG A 121 20.80 -0.66 -17.92
C ARG A 121 20.15 -1.13 -19.20
N ARG A 122 18.81 -1.09 -19.30
CA ARG A 122 18.07 -1.54 -20.47
C ARG A 122 18.15 -0.49 -21.57
N LYS A 123 18.91 -0.77 -22.63
CA LYS A 123 19.10 0.14 -23.76
C LYS A 123 18.06 -0.03 -24.86
N GLU A 124 17.79 -1.28 -25.25
CA GLU A 124 16.91 -1.62 -26.36
C GLU A 124 16.04 -2.83 -25.99
N ASP A 125 14.85 -2.89 -26.59
CA ASP A 125 13.95 -4.01 -26.44
C ASP A 125 14.28 -5.13 -27.44
N PRO A 126 14.10 -6.40 -27.05
CA PRO A 126 14.35 -7.53 -27.94
C PRO A 126 13.41 -7.51 -29.16
N GLU A 127 13.96 -7.72 -30.35
CA GLU A 127 13.19 -7.63 -31.61
C GLU A 127 12.69 -8.98 -32.12
N THR A 128 13.48 -10.04 -31.94
CA THR A 128 13.14 -11.39 -32.44
C THR A 128 12.39 -12.20 -31.40
N GLN A 129 11.53 -13.13 -31.84
CA GLN A 129 10.74 -13.99 -30.92
C GLN A 129 11.62 -14.78 -29.94
N SER A 130 12.79 -15.24 -30.38
CA SER A 130 13.74 -15.97 -29.52
C SER A 130 14.33 -15.07 -28.43
N GLN A 131 14.73 -13.83 -28.78
CA GLN A 131 15.23 -12.85 -27.82
C GLN A 131 14.14 -12.43 -26.83
N ILE A 132 12.90 -12.22 -27.30
CA ILE A 132 11.75 -11.88 -26.46
C ILE A 132 11.47 -13.01 -25.45
N ALA A 133 11.44 -14.26 -25.91
CA ALA A 133 11.20 -15.41 -25.03
C ALA A 133 12.32 -15.56 -23.97
N LYS A 134 13.58 -15.31 -24.36
CA LYS A 134 14.72 -15.33 -23.45
C LYS A 134 14.64 -14.20 -22.41
N ASP A 135 14.36 -12.97 -22.84
CA ASP A 135 14.22 -11.79 -21.99
C ASP A 135 13.09 -12.00 -20.96
N GLN A 136 11.92 -12.46 -21.43
CA GLN A 136 10.80 -12.79 -20.55
C GLN A 136 11.19 -13.85 -19.53
N ARG A 137 11.83 -14.95 -19.94
CA ARG A 137 12.25 -16.00 -19.01
C ARG A 137 13.22 -15.50 -17.94
N GLN A 138 14.18 -14.66 -18.31
CA GLN A 138 15.23 -14.19 -17.41
C GLN A 138 14.77 -13.04 -16.52
N HIS A 139 13.91 -12.16 -17.02
CA HIS A 139 13.59 -10.88 -16.39
C HIS A 139 12.09 -10.71 -16.09
N TRP A 140 11.30 -11.80 -16.09
CA TRP A 140 9.84 -11.73 -15.89
C TRP A 140 9.42 -10.93 -14.65
N ILE A 141 10.19 -10.98 -13.56
CA ILE A 141 9.92 -10.22 -12.33
C ILE A 141 9.97 -8.71 -12.62
N PHE A 142 11.03 -8.25 -13.29
CA PHE A 142 11.23 -6.84 -13.61
C PHE A 142 10.18 -6.33 -14.61
N LEU A 143 9.92 -7.11 -15.66
CA LEU A 143 8.95 -6.79 -16.70
C LEU A 143 7.50 -6.81 -16.17
N GLY A 144 7.20 -7.70 -15.23
CA GLY A 144 5.86 -7.85 -14.65
C GLY A 144 5.48 -6.72 -13.70
N LYS A 145 6.45 -6.13 -13.00
CA LYS A 145 6.22 -5.22 -11.87
C LYS A 145 6.14 -3.73 -12.22
N ILE A 146 6.28 -3.36 -13.48
CA ILE A 146 6.00 -1.97 -13.91
C ILE A 146 4.50 -1.73 -14.14
N PRO A 147 4.03 -0.48 -14.06
CA PRO A 147 2.67 -0.10 -14.41
C PRO A 147 2.26 -0.51 -15.84
N GLN A 148 0.98 -0.75 -16.07
CA GLN A 148 0.48 -1.22 -17.36
C GLN A 148 0.64 -0.17 -18.46
N GLU A 149 0.57 1.11 -18.11
CA GLU A 149 0.71 2.25 -19.03
C GLU A 149 2.10 2.29 -19.66
N LEU A 150 3.11 1.72 -18.98
CA LEU A 150 4.48 1.62 -19.46
C LEU A 150 4.73 0.37 -20.32
N LYS A 151 3.78 -0.56 -20.37
CA LYS A 151 3.84 -1.78 -21.19
C LYS A 151 3.11 -1.53 -22.51
N LYS A 152 3.88 -1.18 -23.54
CA LYS A 152 3.39 -0.89 -24.90
C LYS A 152 3.59 -2.11 -25.81
N GLY A 153 3.01 -2.06 -27.01
CA GLY A 153 3.19 -3.09 -28.03
C GLY A 153 2.23 -4.27 -27.88
N THR A 154 2.59 -5.41 -28.48
CA THR A 154 1.77 -6.63 -28.45
C THR A 154 2.45 -7.72 -27.64
N LYS A 155 1.73 -8.79 -27.28
CA LYS A 155 2.30 -9.96 -26.59
C LYS A 155 3.54 -10.52 -27.30
N ASN A 156 3.55 -10.47 -28.64
CA ASN A 156 4.63 -11.02 -29.47
C ASN A 156 5.70 -9.97 -29.80
N LYS A 157 5.48 -8.69 -29.50
CA LYS A 157 6.46 -7.61 -29.69
C LYS A 157 6.27 -6.57 -28.59
N PRO A 158 6.63 -6.90 -27.34
CA PRO A 158 6.47 -5.98 -26.23
C PRO A 158 7.44 -4.82 -26.39
N LYS A 159 7.01 -3.64 -25.97
CA LYS A 159 7.84 -2.44 -25.89
C LYS A 159 7.72 -1.85 -24.50
N TYR A 160 8.85 -1.49 -23.91
CA TYR A 160 8.91 -0.93 -22.57
C TYR A 160 9.57 0.43 -22.61
N ASP A 161 8.94 1.40 -21.96
CA ASP A 161 9.53 2.72 -21.79
C ASP A 161 10.52 2.69 -20.61
N ALA A 162 11.78 2.39 -20.90
CA ALA A 162 12.80 2.18 -19.86
C ALA A 162 13.07 3.45 -19.04
N THR A 163 12.99 4.63 -19.68
CA THR A 163 13.18 5.93 -19.01
C THR A 163 12.04 6.19 -18.03
N GLU A 164 10.79 6.02 -18.46
CA GLU A 164 9.65 6.19 -17.56
C GLU A 164 9.63 5.14 -16.45
N ALA A 165 10.03 3.90 -16.74
CA ALA A 165 10.17 2.86 -15.72
C ALA A 165 11.24 3.21 -14.69
N LEU A 166 12.39 3.76 -15.12
CA LEU A 166 13.44 4.25 -14.24
C LEU A 166 12.92 5.35 -13.30
N ILE A 167 12.19 6.33 -13.85
CA ILE A 167 11.58 7.43 -13.08
C ILE A 167 10.57 6.88 -12.07
N TYR A 168 9.73 5.93 -12.48
CA TYR A 168 8.76 5.27 -11.61
C TYR A 168 9.43 4.62 -10.39
N TRP A 169 10.47 3.81 -10.62
CA TRP A 169 11.18 3.15 -9.52
C TRP A 169 11.95 4.14 -8.65
N GLY A 170 12.52 5.21 -9.23
CA GLY A 170 13.14 6.29 -8.47
C GLY A 170 12.16 6.98 -7.50
N LYS A 171 10.92 7.24 -7.94
CA LYS A 171 9.85 7.77 -7.07
C LYS A 171 9.53 6.79 -5.93
N LYS A 172 9.49 5.49 -6.21
CA LYS A 172 9.23 4.45 -5.21
C LYS A 172 10.35 4.32 -4.17
N VAL A 173 11.62 4.44 -4.59
CA VAL A 173 12.76 4.52 -3.68
C VAL A 173 12.64 5.75 -2.76
N ALA A 174 12.36 6.93 -3.33
CA ALA A 174 12.18 8.14 -2.52
C ALA A 174 10.98 8.07 -1.55
N GLU A 175 9.91 7.35 -1.93
CA GLU A 175 8.76 7.10 -1.04
C GLU A 175 9.14 6.23 0.15
N ILE A 176 9.81 5.10 -0.07
CA ILE A 176 10.19 4.19 1.02
C ILE A 176 11.28 4.80 1.93
N GLU A 177 12.20 5.58 1.38
CA GLU A 177 13.20 6.31 2.18
C GLU A 177 12.56 7.33 3.12
N ARG A 178 11.54 8.06 2.65
CA ARG A 178 10.76 8.95 3.54
C ARG A 178 10.12 8.17 4.68
N LYS A 179 9.57 6.99 4.42
CA LYS A 179 8.97 6.13 5.46
C LYS A 179 10.00 5.67 6.48
N ILE A 180 11.19 5.26 6.05
CA ILE A 180 12.30 4.88 6.94
C ILE A 180 12.73 6.07 7.81
N ASN A 181 12.86 7.25 7.21
CA ASN A 181 13.25 8.47 7.93
C ASN A 181 12.21 8.90 8.97
N THR A 182 10.91 8.64 8.77
CA THR A 182 9.86 8.88 9.77
C THR A 182 10.02 7.99 11.02
N LEU A 183 10.73 6.86 10.92
CA LEU A 183 10.94 5.91 12.01
C LEU A 183 12.26 6.13 12.78
N THR A 184 13.04 7.14 12.39
CA THR A 184 14.35 7.50 12.97
C THR A 184 14.21 8.69 13.89
#